data_AF-A0A368GL03-F1
#
_entry.id   AF-A0A368GL03-F1
#
_cell.length_a   1.000
_cell.length_b   1.000
_cell.length_c   1.000
_cell.angle_alpha   90.00
_cell.angle_beta   90.00
_cell.angle_gamma   90.00
#
_symmetry.space_group_name_H-M   'P 1'
#
loop_
_entity.id
_entity.type
_entity.pdbx_description
1 polymer ?
#
loop_
_entity_poly.entity_id
_entity_poly.type
_entity_poly.pdbx_seq_one_letter_code
_entity_poly.pdbx_strand_id
1 'polypeptide(L)'
;MIKIEDMLAVSMENEKSLKEEVASLTQRMARMEMLLQELLRRTPATQKQGEIVYSYATAKSVAELRQLKGLNMSHFVLASEVEVYKDDTTELELLVDNRIRTKDRVLFIQQCLFKYYDIPEHLREGTWRKAKESLNSRVRRLRKTIRDGQLTQSQNRLHPSRQESQDRRVPLQQRENNHRPIEDTYYFDDE
;
A
#
# COMPACT_ATOMS: atom_id res chain seq x y z
N MET A 1 -14.61 10.10 70.11
CA MET A 1 -13.61 10.85 69.32
C MET A 1 -12.42 9.91 69.14
N ILE A 2 -12.26 9.33 67.94
CA ILE A 2 -11.12 8.44 67.65
C ILE A 2 -9.85 9.30 67.75
N LYS A 3 -8.83 8.82 68.47
CA LYS A 3 -7.59 9.58 68.67
C LYS A 3 -6.81 9.58 67.35
N ILE A 4 -6.14 10.69 67.05
CA ILE A 4 -5.34 10.86 65.82
C ILE A 4 -4.30 9.73 65.67
N GLU A 5 -3.80 9.21 66.79
CA GLU A 5 -2.89 8.07 66.88
C GLU A 5 -3.48 6.78 66.29
N ASP A 6 -4.75 6.48 66.54
CA ASP A 6 -5.43 5.29 66.02
C ASP A 6 -5.63 5.39 64.49
N MET A 7 -5.93 6.59 63.97
CA MET A 7 -6.04 6.82 62.53
C MET A 7 -4.69 6.66 61.82
N LEU A 8 -3.59 7.12 62.43
CA LEU A 8 -2.24 6.93 61.89
C LEU A 8 -1.85 5.45 61.87
N ALA A 9 -2.15 4.70 62.92
CA ALA A 9 -1.88 3.26 62.97
C ALA A 9 -2.63 2.49 61.87
N VAL A 10 -3.92 2.79 61.67
CA VAL A 10 -4.73 2.18 60.60
C VAL A 10 -4.20 2.58 59.21
N SER A 11 -3.79 3.84 59.02
CA SER A 11 -3.20 4.30 57.76
C SER A 11 -1.90 3.59 57.43
N MET A 12 -1.03 3.38 58.42
CA MET A 12 0.24 2.67 58.23
C MET A 12 0.02 1.19 57.89
N GLU A 13 -0.93 0.53 58.54
CA GLU A 13 -1.27 -0.87 58.24
C GLU A 13 -1.86 -1.01 56.84
N ASN A 14 -2.73 -0.08 56.42
CA ASN A 14 -3.28 -0.05 55.07
C ASN A 14 -2.19 0.18 54.01
N GLU A 15 -1.24 1.09 54.27
CA GLU A 15 -0.13 1.35 53.35
C GLU A 15 0.79 0.13 53.21
N LYS A 16 1.05 -0.57 54.32
CA LYS A 16 1.81 -1.82 54.33
C LYS A 16 1.11 -2.91 53.52
N SER A 17 -0.18 -3.13 53.77
CA SER A 17 -1.00 -4.10 53.05
C SER A 17 -1.03 -3.81 51.54
N LEU A 18 -1.18 -2.54 51.16
CA LEU A 18 -1.15 -2.12 49.75
C LEU A 18 0.20 -2.39 49.08
N LYS A 19 1.32 -2.12 49.78
CA LYS A 19 2.66 -2.40 49.27
C LYS A 19 2.90 -3.90 49.05
N GLU A 20 2.42 -4.74 49.96
CA GLU A 20 2.51 -6.19 49.84
C GLU A 20 1.68 -6.71 48.65
N GLU A 21 0.48 -6.17 48.44
CA GLU A 21 -0.38 -6.52 47.30
C GLU A 21 0.25 -6.10 45.96
N VAL A 22 0.79 -4.89 45.87
CA VAL A 22 1.49 -4.37 44.67
C VAL A 22 2.73 -5.21 44.35
N ALA A 23 3.51 -5.60 45.36
CA ALA A 23 4.67 -6.46 45.18
C ALA A 23 4.27 -7.85 44.63
N SER A 24 3.20 -8.44 45.18
CA SER A 24 2.64 -9.71 44.72
C SER A 24 2.15 -9.64 43.26
N LEU A 25 1.43 -8.57 42.91
CA LEU A 25 0.97 -8.34 41.53
C LEU A 25 2.14 -8.18 40.55
N THR A 26 3.16 -7.43 40.93
CA THR A 26 4.38 -7.23 40.12
C THR A 26 5.07 -8.56 39.86
N GLN A 27 5.21 -9.41 40.89
CA GLN A 27 5.80 -10.74 40.74
C GLN A 27 4.93 -11.66 39.86
N ARG A 28 3.60 -11.54 39.93
CA ARG A 28 2.69 -12.30 39.05
C ARG A 28 2.80 -11.84 37.60
N MET A 29 2.92 -10.54 37.36
CA MET A 29 3.13 -9.97 36.03
C MET A 29 4.45 -10.45 35.41
N ALA A 30 5.55 -10.36 36.15
CA ALA A 30 6.85 -10.85 35.67
C ALA A 30 6.81 -12.34 35.28
N ARG A 31 6.11 -13.17 36.07
CA ARG A 31 5.91 -14.59 35.73
C ARG A 31 5.06 -14.79 34.48
N MET A 32 4.00 -14.00 34.30
CA MET A 32 3.18 -14.06 33.07
C MET A 32 3.98 -13.61 31.85
N GLU A 33 4.81 -12.57 31.96
CA GLU A 33 5.69 -12.13 30.88
C GLU A 33 6.68 -13.21 30.46
N MET A 34 7.31 -13.89 31.43
CA MET A 34 8.19 -15.02 31.15
C MET A 34 7.47 -16.17 30.46
N LEU A 35 6.25 -16.52 30.91
CA LEU A 35 5.45 -17.56 30.28
C LEU A 35 5.03 -17.16 28.86
N LEU A 36 4.64 -15.91 28.63
CA LEU A 36 4.29 -15.39 27.31
C LEU A 36 5.50 -15.41 26.37
N GLN A 37 6.68 -15.00 26.84
CA GLN A 37 7.92 -15.09 26.07
C GLN A 37 8.28 -16.53 25.73
N GLU A 38 8.13 -17.47 26.69
CA GLU A 38 8.41 -18.88 26.46
C GLU A 38 7.38 -19.52 25.52
N LEU A 39 6.11 -19.11 25.58
CA LEU A 39 5.08 -19.50 24.62
C LEU A 39 5.38 -18.97 23.21
N LEU A 40 5.79 -17.70 23.08
CA LEU A 40 6.22 -17.12 21.80
C LEU A 40 7.48 -17.81 21.25
N ARG A 41 8.36 -18.29 22.13
CA ARG A 41 9.56 -19.03 21.75
C ARG A 41 9.25 -20.45 21.27
N ARG A 42 8.36 -21.17 21.97
CA ARG A 42 7.98 -22.57 21.66
C ARG A 42 6.98 -22.68 20.52
N THR A 43 6.12 -21.70 20.41
CA THR A 43 5.19 -21.51 19.30
C THR A 43 5.70 -20.29 18.57
N PRO A 44 6.68 -20.41 17.65
CA PRO A 44 6.91 -19.34 16.71
C PRO A 44 5.54 -19.05 16.11
N ALA A 45 5.10 -17.81 16.18
CA ALA A 45 3.91 -17.38 15.47
C ALA A 45 4.22 -17.56 13.98
N THR A 46 4.10 -18.79 13.48
CA THR A 46 3.62 -19.03 12.14
C THR A 46 2.25 -18.36 12.15
N GLN A 47 2.23 -17.07 11.82
CA GLN A 47 1.25 -16.58 10.89
C GLN A 47 1.37 -17.52 9.68
N LYS A 48 0.71 -18.68 9.78
CA LYS A 48 0.17 -19.36 8.62
C LYS A 48 -0.56 -18.23 7.93
N GLN A 49 0.01 -17.74 6.84
CA GLN A 49 -0.62 -16.72 6.01
C GLN A 49 -2.07 -17.18 5.90
N GLY A 50 -3.00 -16.41 6.46
CA GLY A 50 -4.41 -16.68 6.25
C GLY A 50 -4.57 -16.84 4.74
N GLU A 51 -5.27 -17.88 4.31
CA GLU A 51 -5.55 -18.07 2.90
C GLU A 51 -6.06 -16.74 2.33
N ILE A 52 -5.42 -16.24 1.26
CA ILE A 52 -5.82 -14.96 0.67
C ILE A 52 -7.28 -15.09 0.24
N VAL A 53 -8.14 -14.29 0.86
CA VAL A 53 -9.54 -14.19 0.45
C VAL A 53 -9.59 -13.30 -0.78
N TYR A 54 -9.86 -13.89 -1.94
CA TYR A 54 -9.89 -13.23 -3.25
C TYR A 54 -11.21 -12.48 -3.50
N SER A 55 -11.56 -11.54 -2.60
CA SER A 55 -12.79 -10.75 -2.67
C SER A 55 -12.71 -9.53 -3.60
N TYR A 56 -11.51 -9.02 -3.89
CA TYR A 56 -11.32 -7.81 -4.71
C TYR A 56 -10.73 -8.08 -6.10
N ALA A 57 -10.06 -9.20 -6.25
CA ALA A 57 -9.51 -9.67 -7.52
C ALA A 57 -9.45 -11.20 -7.48
N THR A 58 -9.57 -11.85 -8.62
CA THR A 58 -9.48 -13.32 -8.71
C THR A 58 -8.05 -13.81 -8.52
N ALA A 59 -7.85 -15.02 -8.01
CA ALA A 59 -6.52 -15.62 -7.93
C ALA A 59 -5.81 -15.67 -9.30
N LYS A 60 -6.56 -16.00 -10.35
CA LYS A 60 -6.08 -16.03 -11.73
C LYS A 60 -5.55 -14.67 -12.18
N SER A 61 -6.33 -13.60 -12.03
CA SER A 61 -5.89 -12.27 -12.47
C SER A 61 -4.66 -11.78 -11.72
N VAL A 62 -4.56 -12.05 -10.41
CA VAL A 62 -3.34 -11.69 -9.64
C VAL A 62 -2.12 -12.51 -10.08
N ALA A 63 -2.30 -13.79 -10.40
CA ALA A 63 -1.21 -14.63 -10.92
C ALA A 63 -0.73 -14.16 -12.30
N GLU A 64 -1.65 -13.79 -13.19
CA GLU A 64 -1.32 -13.21 -14.50
C GLU A 64 -0.57 -11.88 -14.35
N LEU A 65 -0.98 -11.02 -13.42
CA LEU A 65 -0.24 -9.80 -13.08
C LEU A 65 1.18 -10.11 -12.61
N ARG A 66 1.37 -11.16 -11.79
CA ARG A 66 2.68 -11.60 -11.32
C ARG A 66 3.58 -12.08 -12.46
N GLN A 67 3.02 -12.82 -13.41
CA GLN A 67 3.75 -13.29 -14.58
C GLN A 67 4.16 -12.09 -15.46
N LEU A 68 3.23 -11.18 -15.74
CA LEU A 68 3.48 -10.03 -16.61
C LEU A 68 4.51 -9.05 -16.05
N LYS A 69 4.50 -8.81 -14.73
CA LYS A 69 5.41 -7.84 -14.10
C LYS A 69 6.75 -8.45 -13.68
N GLY A 70 6.89 -9.76 -13.76
CA GLY A 70 8.13 -10.47 -13.43
C GLY A 70 8.58 -10.19 -12.00
N LEU A 71 9.88 -9.98 -11.80
CA LEU A 71 10.47 -9.76 -10.48
C LEU A 71 10.26 -8.34 -9.93
N ASN A 72 9.63 -7.43 -10.68
CA ASN A 72 9.45 -6.05 -10.26
C ASN A 72 8.22 -5.91 -9.35
N MET A 73 8.46 -6.05 -8.05
CA MET A 73 7.45 -5.91 -6.99
C MET A 73 6.70 -4.57 -7.04
N SER A 74 7.38 -3.46 -7.33
CA SER A 74 6.74 -2.15 -7.44
C SER A 74 5.74 -2.10 -8.60
N HIS A 75 6.11 -2.63 -9.76
CA HIS A 75 5.21 -2.71 -10.90
C HIS A 75 4.04 -3.66 -10.66
N PHE A 76 4.27 -4.77 -9.97
CA PHE A 76 3.22 -5.68 -9.56
C PHE A 76 2.20 -5.00 -8.65
N VAL A 77 2.66 -4.34 -7.58
CA VAL A 77 1.77 -3.66 -6.62
C VAL A 77 0.96 -2.56 -7.30
N LEU A 78 1.56 -1.79 -8.21
CA LEU A 78 0.85 -0.77 -8.99
C LEU A 78 -0.22 -1.39 -9.90
N ALA A 79 0.07 -2.52 -10.53
CA ALA A 79 -0.91 -3.21 -11.38
C ALA A 79 -2.03 -3.86 -10.57
N SER A 80 -1.70 -4.46 -9.42
CA SER A 80 -2.69 -4.98 -8.48
C SER A 80 -3.58 -3.87 -7.93
N GLU A 81 -3.05 -2.67 -7.68
CA GLU A 81 -3.84 -1.52 -7.26
C GLU A 81 -4.88 -1.14 -8.32
N VAL A 82 -4.51 -1.12 -9.61
CA VAL A 82 -5.46 -0.84 -10.69
C VAL A 82 -6.56 -1.91 -10.75
N GLU A 83 -6.20 -3.19 -10.66
CA GLU A 83 -7.17 -4.29 -10.70
C GLU A 83 -8.13 -4.26 -9.49
N VAL A 84 -7.61 -4.02 -8.29
CA VAL A 84 -8.39 -4.04 -7.03
C VAL A 84 -9.33 -2.82 -6.90
N TYR A 85 -8.98 -1.70 -7.54
CA TYR A 85 -9.77 -0.46 -7.51
C TYR A 85 -10.49 -0.17 -8.82
N LYS A 86 -10.61 -1.15 -9.73
CA LYS A 86 -11.29 -0.95 -11.02
C LYS A 86 -12.73 -0.46 -10.90
N ASP A 87 -13.43 -0.86 -9.84
CA ASP A 87 -14.83 -0.49 -9.59
C ASP A 87 -14.99 0.82 -8.77
N ASP A 88 -13.91 1.31 -8.15
CA ASP A 88 -13.91 2.57 -7.40
C ASP A 88 -12.52 3.20 -7.41
N THR A 89 -12.35 4.23 -8.25
CA THR A 89 -11.08 4.90 -8.45
C THR A 89 -10.88 6.13 -7.55
N THR A 90 -11.89 6.53 -6.77
CA THR A 90 -11.84 7.77 -5.97
C THR A 90 -10.73 7.74 -4.92
N GLU A 91 -10.49 6.57 -4.34
CA GLU A 91 -9.44 6.32 -3.34
C GLU A 91 -8.02 6.35 -3.94
N LEU A 92 -7.88 6.25 -5.28
CA LEU A 92 -6.56 6.25 -5.95
C LEU A 92 -5.87 7.61 -5.95
N GLU A 93 -6.59 8.68 -5.58
CA GLU A 93 -6.04 10.02 -5.39
C GLU A 93 -5.47 10.23 -3.97
N LEU A 94 -5.75 9.31 -3.05
CA LEU A 94 -5.29 9.36 -1.67
C LEU A 94 -3.98 8.59 -1.50
N LEU A 95 -3.12 9.11 -0.61
CA LEU A 95 -1.97 8.36 -0.11
C LEU A 95 -2.46 7.10 0.60
N VAL A 96 -1.66 6.04 0.56
CA VAL A 96 -2.06 4.71 1.07
C VAL A 96 -2.54 4.77 2.52
N ASP A 97 -1.85 5.51 3.39
CA ASP A 97 -2.20 5.60 4.81
C ASP A 97 -3.50 6.41 5.07
N ASN A 98 -3.96 7.17 4.07
CA ASN A 98 -5.19 7.95 4.15
C ASN A 98 -6.42 7.19 3.62
N ARG A 99 -6.25 5.99 3.07
CA ARG A 99 -7.34 5.15 2.50
C ARG A 99 -8.07 4.37 3.59
N ILE A 100 -8.62 5.09 4.56
CA ILE A 100 -9.21 4.51 5.78
C ILE A 100 -10.41 3.61 5.42
N ARG A 101 -11.22 4.02 4.43
CA ARG A 101 -12.44 3.32 4.02
C ARG A 101 -12.17 2.03 3.24
N THR A 102 -11.02 1.93 2.58
CA THR A 102 -10.64 0.79 1.73
C THR A 102 -9.36 0.11 2.23
N LYS A 103 -9.16 0.11 3.54
CA LYS A 103 -7.99 -0.50 4.19
C LYS A 103 -7.86 -1.99 3.91
N ASP A 104 -8.99 -2.68 3.81
CA ASP A 104 -9.12 -4.07 3.40
C ASP A 104 -8.53 -4.35 2.00
N ARG A 105 -8.78 -3.49 1.01
CA ARG A 105 -8.17 -3.55 -0.32
C ARG A 105 -6.66 -3.37 -0.27
N VAL A 106 -6.18 -2.44 0.56
CA VAL A 106 -4.73 -2.23 0.77
C VAL A 106 -4.08 -3.48 1.38
N LEU A 107 -4.72 -4.08 2.39
CA LEU A 107 -4.25 -5.31 3.02
C LEU A 107 -4.25 -6.48 2.04
N PHE A 108 -5.26 -6.58 1.17
CA PHE A 108 -5.31 -7.60 0.12
C PHE A 108 -4.12 -7.49 -0.84
N ILE A 109 -3.80 -6.29 -1.32
CA ILE A 109 -2.63 -6.05 -2.19
C ILE A 109 -1.33 -6.44 -1.46
N GLN A 110 -1.21 -6.07 -0.18
CA GLN A 110 -0.06 -6.41 0.65
C GLN A 110 0.11 -7.93 0.80
N GLN A 111 -0.98 -8.66 1.07
CA GLN A 111 -0.96 -10.13 1.17
C GLN A 111 -0.58 -10.78 -0.15
N CYS A 112 -1.11 -10.27 -1.27
CA CYS A 112 -0.74 -10.74 -2.60
C CYS A 112 0.76 -10.55 -2.87
N LEU A 113 1.32 -9.38 -2.55
CA LEU A 113 2.75 -9.14 -2.67
C LEU A 113 3.57 -10.16 -1.88
N PHE A 114 3.21 -10.41 -0.62
CA PHE A 114 3.95 -11.34 0.22
C PHE A 114 3.86 -12.79 -0.24
N LYS A 115 2.70 -13.21 -0.73
CA LYS A 115 2.48 -14.58 -1.22
C LYS A 115 3.16 -14.83 -2.56
N TYR A 116 3.00 -13.94 -3.54
CA TYR A 116 3.49 -14.18 -4.91
C TYR A 116 4.99 -13.92 -5.11
N TYR A 117 5.67 -13.39 -4.09
CA TYR A 117 7.12 -13.19 -4.06
C TYR A 117 7.79 -13.91 -2.89
N ASP A 118 7.06 -14.81 -2.21
CA ASP A 118 7.55 -15.63 -1.11
C ASP A 118 8.34 -14.84 -0.04
N ILE A 119 7.79 -13.69 0.36
CA ILE A 119 8.52 -12.73 1.20
C ILE A 119 8.58 -13.23 2.66
N PRO A 120 9.78 -13.47 3.21
CA PRO A 120 9.96 -13.88 4.60
C PRO A 120 9.45 -12.82 5.57
N GLU A 121 8.90 -13.24 6.71
CA GLU A 121 8.29 -12.37 7.73
C GLU A 121 9.17 -11.16 8.09
N HIS A 122 10.44 -11.42 8.38
CA HIS A 122 11.41 -10.40 8.80
C HIS A 122 11.74 -9.36 7.71
N LEU A 123 11.39 -9.62 6.44
CA LEU A 123 11.57 -8.70 5.32
C LEU A 123 10.27 -8.01 4.89
N ARG A 124 9.11 -8.43 5.41
CA ARG A 124 7.80 -7.94 4.98
C ARG A 124 7.61 -6.45 5.21
N GLU A 125 8.02 -5.95 6.38
CA GLU A 125 7.87 -4.52 6.69
C GLU A 125 8.69 -3.65 5.73
N GLY A 126 9.97 -3.99 5.53
CA GLY A 126 10.85 -3.27 4.61
C GLY A 126 10.38 -3.34 3.17
N THR A 127 9.88 -4.50 2.74
CA THR A 127 9.32 -4.67 1.39
C THR A 127 8.04 -3.87 1.21
N TRP A 128 7.13 -3.93 2.18
CA TRP A 128 5.89 -3.17 2.15
C TRP A 128 6.14 -1.66 2.15
N ARG A 129 7.14 -1.19 2.90
CA ARG A 129 7.55 0.21 2.89
C ARG A 129 7.92 0.69 1.47
N LYS A 130 8.72 -0.09 0.73
CA LYS A 130 9.11 0.21 -0.66
C LYS A 130 7.92 0.18 -1.63
N ALA A 131 7.04 -0.82 -1.47
CA ALA A 131 5.81 -0.93 -2.24
C ALA A 131 4.88 0.27 -2.01
N LYS A 132 4.66 0.64 -0.75
CA LYS A 132 3.87 1.81 -0.35
C LYS A 132 4.45 3.10 -0.92
N GLU A 133 5.76 3.27 -0.91
CA GLU A 133 6.41 4.44 -1.51
C GLU A 133 6.18 4.53 -3.03
N SER A 134 6.12 3.39 -3.71
CA SER A 134 5.78 3.33 -5.15
C SER A 134 4.33 3.76 -5.41
N LEU A 135 3.39 3.30 -4.59
CA LEU A 135 1.98 3.70 -4.63
C LEU A 135 1.81 5.21 -4.36
N ASN A 136 2.44 5.72 -3.30
CA ASN A 136 2.40 7.14 -2.95
C ASN A 136 3.08 8.02 -4.02
N SER A 137 4.14 7.53 -4.66
CA SER A 137 4.78 8.21 -5.78
C SER A 137 3.84 8.34 -6.98
N ARG A 138 3.05 7.30 -7.30
CA ARG A 138 1.99 7.39 -8.31
C ARG A 138 0.99 8.49 -7.96
N VAL A 139 0.50 8.52 -6.72
CA VAL A 139 -0.46 9.54 -6.25
C VAL A 139 0.10 10.95 -6.41
N ARG A 140 1.36 11.18 -5.99
CA ARG A 140 2.03 12.48 -6.14
C ARG A 140 2.16 12.89 -7.61
N ARG A 141 2.53 11.96 -8.49
CA ARG A 141 2.60 12.22 -9.94
C ARG A 141 1.23 12.56 -10.51
N LEU A 142 0.18 11.83 -10.15
CA LEU A 142 -1.19 12.10 -10.57
C LEU A 142 -1.64 13.52 -10.19
N ARG A 143 -1.43 13.90 -8.92
CA ARG A 143 -1.76 15.25 -8.42
C ARG A 143 -0.97 16.34 -9.15
N LYS A 144 0.30 16.08 -9.46
CA LYS A 144 1.13 17.00 -10.26
C LYS A 144 0.54 17.18 -11.67
N THR A 145 0.22 16.09 -12.36
CA THR A 145 -0.40 16.13 -13.70
C THR A 145 -1.71 16.91 -13.72
N ILE A 146 -2.57 16.73 -12.71
CA ILE A 146 -3.84 17.48 -12.60
C ILE A 146 -3.56 18.99 -12.44
N ARG A 147 -2.61 19.36 -11.58
CA ARG A 147 -2.23 20.77 -11.37
C ARG A 147 -1.66 21.40 -12.64
N ASP A 148 -0.75 20.71 -13.32
CA ASP A 148 -0.11 21.19 -14.54
C ASP A 148 -1.13 21.33 -15.69
N GLY A 149 -2.11 20.41 -15.76
CA GLY A 149 -3.24 20.49 -16.69
C GLY A 149 -4.17 21.70 -16.44
N GLN A 150 -4.39 22.07 -15.18
CA GLN A 150 -5.19 23.26 -14.84
C GLN A 150 -4.47 24.56 -15.23
N LEU A 151 -3.14 24.63 -15.04
CA LEU A 151 -2.35 25.81 -15.41
C LEU A 151 -2.34 26.05 -16.93
N THR A 152 -2.19 24.99 -17.73
CA THR A 152 -2.21 25.07 -19.20
C THR A 152 -3.58 25.47 -19.75
N GLN A 153 -4.68 24.97 -19.17
CA GLN A 153 -6.03 25.45 -19.52
C GLN A 153 -6.27 26.91 -19.13
N SER A 154 -5.68 27.37 -18.03
CA SER A 154 -5.82 28.75 -17.55
C SER A 154 -5.03 29.74 -18.40
N GLN A 155 -3.85 29.36 -18.89
CA GLN A 155 -3.05 30.16 -19.82
C GLN A 155 -3.66 30.25 -21.22
N ASN A 156 -4.27 29.17 -21.73
CA ASN A 156 -4.97 29.20 -23.03
C ASN A 156 -6.23 30.08 -23.04
N ARG A 157 -6.79 30.43 -21.88
CA ARG A 157 -7.93 31.38 -21.79
C ARG A 157 -7.52 32.85 -21.79
N LEU A 158 -6.24 33.17 -21.62
CA LEU A 158 -5.74 34.54 -21.51
C LEU A 158 -5.10 35.07 -22.81
N HIS A 159 -5.01 34.26 -23.87
CA HIS A 159 -4.48 34.67 -25.18
C HIS A 159 -5.39 34.20 -26.34
N PRO A 160 -6.41 34.99 -26.74
CA PRO A 160 -7.07 34.79 -28.02
C PRO A 160 -6.20 35.42 -29.12
N SER A 161 -5.11 34.76 -29.50
CA SER A 161 -4.28 35.16 -30.64
C SER A 161 -4.92 34.67 -31.95
N ARG A 162 -5.87 35.47 -32.44
CA ARG A 162 -5.95 36.01 -33.82
C ARG A 162 -5.13 35.29 -34.91
N GLN A 163 -5.82 34.58 -35.81
CA GLN A 163 -5.57 34.49 -37.27
C GLN A 163 -6.67 33.63 -37.91
N GLU A 164 -7.69 34.25 -38.49
CA GLU A 164 -7.78 34.65 -39.90
C GLU A 164 -8.23 33.51 -40.82
N SER A 165 -9.48 33.66 -41.25
CA SER A 165 -10.13 33.00 -42.37
C SER A 165 -9.31 33.14 -43.65
N GLN A 166 -9.03 32.03 -44.33
CA GLN A 166 -8.99 32.02 -45.79
C GLN A 166 -9.43 30.67 -46.35
N ASP A 167 -10.71 30.69 -46.70
CA ASP A 167 -11.40 29.93 -47.73
C ASP A 167 -10.50 29.60 -48.96
N ARG A 168 -10.38 28.31 -49.31
CA ARG A 168 -10.42 27.79 -50.70
C ARG A 168 -10.25 26.26 -50.77
N ARG A 169 -11.35 25.60 -51.14
CA ARG A 169 -11.53 24.50 -52.10
C ARG A 169 -10.47 23.37 -52.18
N VAL A 170 -10.94 22.14 -51.90
CA VAL A 170 -10.41 20.85 -52.42
C VAL A 170 -10.56 20.81 -53.96
N PRO A 171 -9.71 20.06 -54.72
CA PRO A 171 -10.00 18.65 -54.95
C PRO A 171 -8.78 17.70 -55.05
N LEU A 172 -9.10 16.44 -54.77
CA LEU A 172 -8.37 15.18 -55.00
C LEU A 172 -7.37 15.17 -56.17
N GLN A 173 -6.19 14.58 -55.92
CA GLN A 173 -5.49 13.79 -56.92
C GLN A 173 -4.91 12.50 -56.31
N GLN A 174 -5.34 11.39 -56.92
CA GLN A 174 -4.84 10.04 -56.72
C GLN A 174 -3.35 9.97 -57.07
N ARG A 175 -2.56 9.23 -56.27
CA ARG A 175 -1.41 8.49 -56.80
C ARG A 175 -1.10 7.28 -55.94
N GLU A 176 -1.56 6.17 -56.49
CA GLU A 176 -1.03 4.82 -56.50
C GLU A 176 0.37 4.55 -55.92
N ASN A 177 0.45 3.38 -55.28
CA ASN A 177 1.54 2.41 -55.29
C ASN A 177 2.91 2.79 -54.71
N ASN A 178 3.22 2.22 -53.54
CA ASN A 178 4.25 1.16 -53.54
C ASN A 178 4.16 0.25 -52.32
N HIS A 179 3.81 -1.00 -52.59
CA HIS A 179 4.24 -2.17 -51.86
C HIS A 179 5.77 -2.22 -51.80
N ARG A 180 6.35 -2.45 -50.62
CA ARG A 180 7.15 -3.66 -50.36
C ARG A 180 7.35 -3.88 -48.84
N PRO A 181 7.23 -5.13 -48.37
CA PRO A 181 7.59 -5.56 -47.01
C PRO A 181 9.08 -5.94 -46.97
N ILE A 182 9.69 -5.95 -45.77
CA ILE A 182 10.96 -6.59 -45.34
C ILE A 182 11.24 -6.01 -43.94
N GLU A 183 11.66 -6.69 -42.87
CA GLU A 183 11.89 -8.09 -42.48
C GLU A 183 12.07 -8.05 -40.94
N ASP A 184 11.78 -9.16 -40.28
CA ASP A 184 12.22 -9.49 -38.94
C ASP A 184 13.75 -9.33 -38.78
N THR A 185 14.20 -8.90 -37.60
CA THR A 185 15.31 -9.45 -36.81
C THR A 185 15.85 -8.39 -35.85
N TYR A 186 15.66 -8.59 -34.54
CA TYR A 186 16.61 -8.08 -33.56
C TYR A 186 16.97 -9.19 -32.58
N TYR A 187 18.28 -9.46 -32.59
CA TYR A 187 19.04 -10.45 -31.88
C TYR A 187 18.86 -10.36 -30.36
N PHE A 188 18.87 -11.53 -29.72
CA PHE A 188 19.32 -11.71 -28.34
C PHE A 188 20.84 -11.48 -28.32
N ASP A 189 21.31 -10.64 -27.38
CA ASP A 189 22.68 -10.72 -26.89
C ASP A 189 22.61 -11.14 -25.42
N ASP A 190 23.15 -12.32 -25.16
CA ASP A 190 23.49 -12.86 -23.85
C ASP A 190 24.82 -12.23 -23.37
N GLU A 191 24.85 -11.75 -22.13
CA GLU A 191 26.03 -11.78 -21.24
C GLU A 191 25.58 -11.84 -19.76
#